data_AF-A0A0S7BKN2-F1
#
_entry.id   AF-A0A0S7BKN2-F1
#
_cell.length_a   1.000
_cell.length_b   1.000
_cell.length_c   1.000
_cell.angle_alpha   90.00
_cell.angle_beta   90.00
_cell.angle_gamma   90.00
#
_symmetry.space_group_name_H-M   'P 1'
#
loop_
_entity.id
_entity.type
_entity.pdbx_description
1 polymer ?
#
loop_
_entity_poly.entity_id
_entity_poly.type
_entity_poly.pdbx_seq_one_letter_code
_entity_poly.pdbx_strand_id
1 'polypeptide(L)'
;MSDVLASIQPEAVLLTGLCNPQVVRTSQMADVAAIVLVRGKYPPQETIDLANSEQIPLITSPYGMFELCGRLYQAGMPSMELPMDCEDYGRDCG
;
A
#
# COMPACT_ATOMS: atom_id res chain seq x y z
N MET A 1 2.80 9.85 -0.87
CA MET A 1 3.37 8.48 -0.86
C MET A 1 4.68 8.41 -0.08
N SER A 2 5.29 9.54 0.31
CA SER A 2 6.38 9.57 1.30
C SER A 2 5.97 8.91 2.62
N ASP A 3 4.72 9.06 3.02
CA ASP A 3 4.18 8.53 4.28
C ASP A 3 4.20 7.00 4.31
N VAL A 4 3.97 6.36 3.15
CA VAL A 4 4.06 4.89 3.00
C VAL A 4 5.47 4.41 3.32
N LEU A 5 6.50 5.11 2.84
CA LEU A 5 7.90 4.75 3.11
C LEU A 5 8.31 5.01 4.55
N ALA A 6 7.59 5.87 5.26
CA ALA A 6 7.90 6.26 6.63
C ALA A 6 7.23 5.35 7.67
N SER A 7 6.03 4.83 7.38
CA SER A 7 5.20 4.13 8.37
C SER A 7 4.97 2.64 8.11
N ILE A 8 5.20 2.15 6.88
CA ILE A 8 4.87 0.77 6.53
C ILE A 8 6.00 -0.19 6.94
N GLN A 9 5.64 -1.31 7.54
CA GLN A 9 6.58 -2.40 7.79
C GLN A 9 6.77 -3.26 6.54
N PRO A 10 7.95 -3.91 6.37
CA PRO A 10 8.17 -4.92 5.35
C PRO A 10 7.10 -6.02 5.41
N GLU A 11 6.85 -6.66 4.26
CA GLU A 11 5.84 -7.71 4.09
C GLU A 11 4.37 -7.26 4.29
N ALA A 12 4.12 -5.97 4.46
CA ALA A 12 2.76 -5.43 4.53
C ALA A 12 2.02 -5.53 3.19
N VAL A 13 0.69 -5.48 3.23
CA VAL A 13 -0.17 -5.33 2.04
C VAL A 13 -0.58 -3.87 1.89
N LEU A 14 -0.25 -3.25 0.75
CA LEU A 14 -0.60 -1.86 0.46
C LEU A 14 -2.00 -1.77 -0.17
N LEU A 15 -2.96 -1.17 0.52
CA LEU A 15 -4.26 -0.82 -0.04
C LEU A 15 -4.22 0.60 -0.60
N THR A 16 -4.60 0.78 -1.86
CA THR A 16 -4.54 2.12 -2.48
C THR A 16 -5.54 2.32 -3.60
N GLY A 17 -5.92 3.58 -3.79
CA GLY A 17 -6.64 4.03 -4.97
C GLY A 17 -5.71 4.50 -6.09
N LEU A 18 -4.40 4.61 -5.88
CA LEU A 18 -3.47 5.04 -6.92
C LEU A 18 -3.23 3.88 -7.90
N CYS A 19 -3.45 4.12 -9.19
CA CYS A 19 -3.53 3.08 -10.20
C CYS A 19 -2.63 3.44 -11.40
N ASN A 20 -1.36 3.68 -11.11
CA ASN A 20 -0.34 4.07 -12.08
C ASN A 20 1.01 3.44 -11.67
N PRO A 21 2.07 3.52 -12.50
CA PRO A 21 3.35 2.88 -12.20
C PRO A 21 4.08 3.40 -10.96
N GLN A 22 3.65 4.54 -10.36
CA GLN A 22 4.27 5.03 -9.13
C GLN A 22 3.96 4.13 -7.95
N VAL A 23 2.78 3.50 -7.92
CA VAL A 23 2.38 2.60 -6.83
C VAL A 23 3.34 1.42 -6.71
N VAL A 24 3.75 0.84 -7.85
CA VAL A 24 4.67 -0.29 -7.89
C VAL A 24 6.06 0.11 -7.42
N ARG A 25 6.56 1.28 -7.87
CA ARG A 25 7.88 1.78 -7.45
C ARG A 25 7.96 2.02 -5.95
N THR A 26 6.96 2.68 -5.37
CA THR A 26 6.93 2.90 -3.92
C THR A 26 6.80 1.59 -3.16
N SER A 27 6.00 0.65 -3.67
CA SER A 27 5.83 -0.68 -3.09
C SER A 27 7.13 -1.48 -3.06
N GLN A 28 7.90 -1.42 -4.14
CA GLN A 28 9.23 -2.02 -4.24
C GLN A 28 10.21 -1.41 -3.23
N MET A 29 10.23 -0.08 -3.12
CA MET A 29 11.09 0.62 -2.16
C MET A 29 10.71 0.34 -0.70
N ALA A 30 9.43 0.10 -0.44
CA ALA A 30 8.87 -0.18 0.88
C ALA A 30 8.86 -1.68 1.26
N ASP A 31 9.35 -2.56 0.38
CA ASP A 31 9.37 -4.02 0.58
C ASP A 31 8.00 -4.62 0.96
N VAL A 32 6.94 -4.14 0.30
CA VAL A 32 5.56 -4.62 0.55
C VAL A 32 5.34 -5.98 -0.12
N ALA A 33 4.56 -6.84 0.54
CA ALA A 33 4.24 -8.18 0.02
C ALA A 33 3.28 -8.16 -1.18
N ALA A 34 2.36 -7.19 -1.24
CA ALA A 34 1.37 -7.07 -2.31
C ALA A 34 0.73 -5.68 -2.38
N ILE A 35 0.16 -5.35 -3.54
CA ILE A 35 -0.63 -4.14 -3.78
C ILE A 35 -2.08 -4.52 -4.07
N VAL A 36 -3.02 -3.89 -3.35
CA VAL A 36 -4.46 -4.05 -3.58
C VAL A 36 -5.08 -2.74 -4.05
N LEU A 37 -5.53 -2.73 -5.29
CA LEU A 37 -6.25 -1.62 -5.92
C LEU A 37 -7.73 -1.69 -5.57
N VAL A 38 -8.24 -0.62 -4.96
CA VAL A 38 -9.63 -0.54 -4.49
C VAL A 38 -10.58 0.02 -5.57
N ARG A 39 -11.89 -0.17 -5.39
CA ARG A 39 -12.99 0.34 -6.25
C ARG A 39 -13.01 -0.23 -7.67
N GLY A 40 -12.54 -1.46 -7.86
CA GLY A 40 -12.60 -2.16 -9.13
C GLY A 40 -11.72 -1.53 -10.21
N LYS A 41 -10.63 -0.88 -9.82
CA LYS A 41 -9.72 -0.23 -10.77
C LYS A 41 -8.99 -1.25 -11.64
N TYR A 42 -8.87 -0.92 -12.92
CA TYR A 42 -8.11 -1.68 -13.89
C TYR A 42 -6.76 -0.98 -14.12
N PRO A 43 -5.64 -1.55 -13.66
CA PRO A 43 -4.32 -0.97 -13.89
C PRO A 43 -3.98 -0.95 -15.39
N PRO A 44 -3.36 0.12 -15.90
CA PRO A 44 -2.90 0.16 -17.28
C PRO A 44 -1.78 -0.88 -17.48
N GLN A 45 -1.61 -1.35 -18.72
CA GLN A 45 -0.67 -2.42 -19.05
C GLN A 45 0.75 -2.15 -18.53
N GLU A 46 1.24 -0.91 -18.68
CA GLU A 46 2.55 -0.50 -18.15
C GLU A 46 2.71 -0.72 -16.63
N THR A 47 1.63 -0.60 -15.85
CA THR A 47 1.66 -0.84 -14.40
C THR A 47 1.69 -2.34 -14.10
N ILE A 48 0.97 -3.13 -14.89
CA ILE A 48 0.97 -4.59 -14.79
C ILE A 48 2.36 -5.14 -15.15
N ASP A 49 2.93 -4.67 -16.25
CA ASP A 49 4.26 -5.09 -16.72
C ASP A 49 5.34 -4.77 -15.69
N LEU A 50 5.30 -3.57 -15.11
CA LEU A 50 6.21 -3.17 -14.05
C LEU A 50 6.02 -4.01 -12.78
N ALA A 51 4.76 -4.27 -12.37
CA ALA A 51 4.50 -5.11 -11.20
C ALA A 51 5.05 -6.54 -11.39
N ASN A 52 4.92 -7.09 -12.61
CA ASN A 52 5.47 -8.40 -12.95
C ASN A 52 7.00 -8.40 -12.96
N SER A 53 7.66 -7.35 -13.48
CA SER A 53 9.12 -7.29 -13.51
C SER A 53 9.73 -7.17 -12.11
N GLU A 54 9.06 -6.41 -11.23
CA GLU A 54 9.46 -6.27 -9.81
C GLU A 54 8.97 -7.45 -8.94
N GLN A 55 8.26 -8.42 -9.51
CA GLN A 55 7.66 -9.57 -8.82
C GLN A 55 6.71 -9.20 -7.66
N ILE A 56 5.98 -8.07 -7.79
CA ILE A 56 5.02 -7.60 -6.80
C ILE A 56 3.60 -7.98 -7.24
N PRO A 57 2.86 -8.80 -6.45
CA PRO A 57 1.47 -9.13 -6.73
C PRO A 57 0.59 -7.88 -6.79
N LEU A 58 -0.15 -7.73 -7.89
CA LEU A 58 -1.13 -6.67 -8.09
C LEU A 58 -2.54 -7.26 -8.13
N ILE A 59 -3.38 -6.84 -7.17
CA ILE A 59 -4.72 -7.40 -6.95
C ILE A 59 -5.75 -6.28 -7.09
N THR A 60 -6.86 -6.53 -7.77
CA THR A 60 -7.99 -5.59 -7.82
C THR A 60 -9.16 -6.10 -6.98
N SER A 61 -9.75 -5.21 -6.19
CA SER A 61 -10.95 -5.47 -5.39
C SER A 61 -12.07 -4.50 -5.78
N PRO A 62 -13.33 -4.95 -5.94
CA PRO A 62 -14.46 -4.07 -6.26
C PRO A 62 -14.84 -3.15 -5.09
N TYR A 63 -14.40 -3.45 -3.86
CA TYR A 63 -14.78 -2.71 -2.66
C TYR A 63 -14.01 -1.39 -2.51
N GLY A 64 -14.62 -0.41 -1.83
CA GLY A 64 -13.93 0.81 -1.41
C GLY A 64 -12.89 0.51 -0.31
N MET A 65 -11.95 1.44 -0.11
CA MET A 65 -10.85 1.27 0.86
C MET A 65 -11.34 0.96 2.28
N PHE A 66 -12.24 1.78 2.84
CA PHE A 66 -12.77 1.57 4.19
C PHE A 66 -13.44 0.19 4.37
N GLU A 67 -14.33 -0.17 3.45
CA GLU A 67 -15.01 -1.49 3.45
C GLU A 67 -14.01 -2.64 3.35
N LEU A 68 -13.02 -2.52 2.47
CA LEU A 68 -12.02 -3.55 2.27
C LEU A 68 -11.14 -3.72 3.52
N CYS A 69 -10.70 -2.64 4.14
CA CYS A 69 -9.98 -2.68 5.42
C CYS A 69 -10.81 -3.41 6.49
N GLY A 70 -12.09 -3.07 6.62
CA GLY A 70 -12.99 -3.73 7.58
C GLY A 70 -13.10 -5.24 7.35
N ARG A 71 -13.22 -5.67 6.08
CA ARG A 71 -13.27 -7.09 5.72
C ARG A 71 -11.97 -7.83 6.03
N LEU A 72 -10.83 -7.24 5.69
CA LEU A 72 -9.52 -7.84 5.94
C LEU A 72 -9.25 -7.97 7.44
N TYR A 73 -9.60 -6.93 8.21
CA TYR A 73 -9.46 -6.95 9.66
C TYR A 73 -10.35 -8.03 10.30
N GLN A 74 -11.61 -8.14 9.87
CA GLN A 74 -12.52 -9.21 10.30
C GLN A 74 -12.03 -10.61 9.94
N ALA A 75 -11.29 -10.74 8.83
CA ALA A 75 -10.64 -11.99 8.42
C ALA A 75 -9.35 -12.30 9.22
N GLY A 76 -8.96 -11.45 10.17
CA GLY A 76 -7.80 -11.66 11.04
C GLY A 76 -6.50 -11.06 10.51
N MET A 77 -6.53 -10.22 9.48
CA MET A 77 -5.34 -9.53 8.98
C MET A 77 -4.99 -8.34 9.89
N PRO A 78 -3.80 -8.31 10.53
CA PRO A 78 -3.38 -7.19 11.35
C PRO A 78 -2.97 -5.98 10.49
N SER A 79 -3.00 -4.79 11.09
CA SER A 79 -2.35 -3.62 10.47
C SER A 79 -0.84 -3.71 10.68
N MET A 80 -0.08 -3.44 9.63
CA MET A 80 1.39 -3.40 9.64
C MET A 80 1.92 -1.95 9.55
N GLU A 81 1.07 -0.96 9.81
CA GLU A 81 1.45 0.44 9.90
C GLU A 81 1.89 0.79 11.33
N LEU A 82 3.05 1.42 11.47
CA LEU A 82 3.54 1.91 12.76
C LEU A 82 3.03 3.34 13.02
N PRO A 83 2.68 3.67 14.28
CA PRO A 83 2.47 5.06 14.67
C PRO A 83 3.72 5.87 14.34
N MET A 84 3.52 7.01 13.68
CA MET A 84 4.60 7.98 13.51
C MET A 84 4.80 8.70 14.84
N ASP A 85 5.84 8.33 15.59
CA ASP A 85 6.16 8.99 16.85
C ASP A 85 6.72 10.40 16.57
N CYS A 86 6.29 11.38 17.38
CA CYS A 86 6.73 12.78 17.26
C CYS A 86 8.25 12.95 17.47
N GLU A 87 8.97 11.95 17.98
CA GLU A 87 10.42 12.02 18.19
C GLU A 87 11.23 11.91 16.89
N ASP A 88 10.69 11.25 15.85
CA ASP A 88 11.37 11.06 14.55
C ASP A 88 11.27 12.29 13.63
N TYR A 89 10.28 13.16 13.88
CA TYR A 89 10.18 14.47 13.24
C TYR A 89 10.80 15.50 14.18
N GLY A 90 12.10 15.75 14.04
CA GLY A 90 12.87 16.69 14.86
C GLY A 90 12.02 17.88 15.31
N ARG A 91 11.77 17.92 16.63
CA ARG A 91 10.94 18.89 17.36
C ARG A 91 10.71 20.22 16.63
N ASP A 92 9.50 20.38 16.11
CA ASP A 92 8.81 21.66 15.95
C ASP A 92 7.30 21.41 16.11
N CYS A 93 6.91 20.94 17.29
CA CYS A 93 5.52 20.97 17.74
C CYS A 93 5.44 21.88 18.96
N GLY A 94 5.17 23.17 18.70
CA GLY A 94 4.60 24.15 19.64
C GLY A 94 5.35 24.42 20.93
#